data_AF-A0A1I3SF54-F1
#
_entry.id   AF-A0A1I3SF54-F1
#
_cell.length_a   1.000
_cell.length_b   1.000
_cell.length_c   1.000
_cell.angle_alpha   90.00
_cell.angle_beta   90.00
_cell.angle_gamma   90.00
#
_symmetry.space_group_name_H-M   'P 1'
#
loop_
_entity.id
_entity.type
_entity.pdbx_description
1 polymer ?
#
loop_
_entity_poly.entity_id
_entity_poly.type
_entity_poly.pdbx_seq_one_letter_code
_entity_poly.pdbx_strand_id
1 'polypeptide(L)'
;MIRPIFLVLFCAACGADLPPIEGTISDRARSQPFPTLVPLDPILAETARPSRAALAEAELRGRATRLTRQSIGRPITGDLAERGRRLRDRAARLRAIQI
;
A
#
# COMPACT_ATOMS: atom_id res chain seq x y z
N MET A 1 30.09 -24.62 -13.60
CA MET A 1 29.64 -25.72 -14.50
C MET A 1 28.11 -25.89 -14.55
N ILE A 2 27.30 -24.90 -14.17
CA ILE A 2 25.83 -25.01 -14.14
C ILE A 2 25.17 -24.60 -15.48
N ARG A 3 25.89 -23.78 -16.27
CA ARG A 3 25.43 -23.20 -17.55
C ARG A 3 25.13 -24.20 -18.68
N PRO A 4 25.87 -25.32 -18.86
CA PRO A 4 25.55 -26.28 -19.93
C PRO A 4 24.30 -27.12 -19.62
N ILE A 5 23.98 -27.35 -18.35
CA ILE A 5 22.82 -28.15 -17.93
C ILE A 5 21.51 -27.45 -18.33
N PHE A 6 21.41 -26.14 -18.07
CA PHE A 6 20.22 -25.37 -18.47
C PHE A 6 20.01 -25.34 -19.98
N LEU A 7 21.10 -25.31 -20.77
CA LEU A 7 21.01 -25.30 -22.23
C LEU A 7 20.48 -26.64 -22.76
N VAL A 8 20.94 -27.76 -22.20
CA VAL A 8 20.48 -29.11 -22.57
C VAL A 8 19.02 -29.34 -22.19
N LEU A 9 18.60 -28.84 -21.02
CA LEU A 9 17.19 -28.86 -20.59
C LEU A 9 16.27 -28.04 -21.51
N PHE A 10 16.73 -26.88 -21.99
CA PHE A 10 15.96 -26.03 -22.89
C PHE A 10 15.80 -26.68 -24.29
N CYS A 11 16.85 -27.33 -24.79
CA CYS A 11 16.79 -28.05 -26.06
C CYS A 11 15.89 -29.30 -25.99
N ALA A 12 15.84 -29.99 -24.85
CA ALA A 12 14.93 -31.11 -24.64
C ALA A 12 13.44 -30.69 -24.61
N ALA A 13 13.15 -29.48 -24.11
CA ALA A 13 11.81 -28.92 -24.09
C ALA A 13 11.29 -28.45 -25.47
N CYS A 14 12.17 -28.30 -26.46
CA CYS A 14 11.82 -28.00 -27.86
C CYS A 14 11.92 -29.23 -28.77
N GLY A 15 12.05 -30.44 -28.21
CA GLY A 15 12.15 -31.68 -28.97
C GLY A 15 10.94 -31.90 -29.87
N ALA A 16 11.16 -32.47 -31.05
CA ALA A 16 10.16 -32.72 -32.09
C ALA A 16 9.02 -33.70 -31.70
N ASP A 17 9.04 -34.19 -30.45
CA ASP A 17 8.08 -35.13 -29.86
C ASP A 17 7.06 -34.44 -28.94
N LEU A 18 6.90 -33.11 -29.04
CA LEU A 18 5.72 -32.49 -28.45
C LEU A 18 4.48 -33.07 -29.14
N PRO A 19 3.50 -33.58 -28.36
CA PRO A 19 2.28 -34.08 -28.95
C PRO A 19 1.62 -32.95 -29.75
N PRO A 20 1.16 -33.22 -30.98
CA PRO A 20 0.53 -32.21 -31.82
C PRO A 20 -0.65 -31.60 -31.08
N ILE A 21 -0.57 -30.31 -30.79
CA ILE A 21 -1.60 -29.57 -30.04
C ILE A 21 -2.87 -29.48 -30.89
N GLU A 22 -2.75 -29.57 -32.23
CA GLU A 22 -3.85 -29.51 -33.18
C GLU A 22 -4.90 -30.62 -33.01
N GLY A 23 -4.56 -31.73 -32.35
CA GLY A 23 -5.46 -32.86 -32.10
C GLY A 23 -6.37 -32.72 -30.87
N THR A 24 -6.12 -31.73 -30.00
CA THR A 24 -6.82 -31.64 -28.70
C THR A 24 -8.18 -30.92 -28.78
N ILE A 25 -8.44 -30.19 -29.86
CA ILE A 25 -9.70 -29.49 -30.07
C ILE A 25 -10.65 -30.38 -30.88
N SER A 26 -11.67 -30.91 -30.20
CA SER A 26 -12.73 -31.72 -30.82
C SER A 26 -13.44 -30.98 -31.96
N ASP A 27 -13.95 -31.71 -32.96
CA ASP A 27 -14.74 -31.12 -34.05
C ASP A 27 -15.96 -30.35 -33.53
N ARG A 28 -16.55 -30.85 -32.43
CA ARG A 28 -17.63 -30.16 -31.70
C ARG A 28 -17.21 -28.79 -31.18
N ALA A 29 -15.97 -28.65 -30.69
CA ALA A 29 -15.43 -27.39 -30.20
C ALA A 29 -15.13 -26.42 -31.35
N ARG A 30 -14.66 -26.93 -32.50
CA ARG A 30 -14.43 -26.11 -33.71
C ARG A 30 -15.74 -25.61 -34.32
N SER A 31 -16.82 -26.38 -34.21
CA SER A 31 -18.13 -26.00 -34.73
C SER A 31 -18.90 -25.07 -33.79
N GLN A 32 -18.37 -24.75 -32.59
CA GLN A 32 -19.02 -23.77 -31.73
C GLN A 32 -18.87 -22.37 -32.33
N PRO A 33 -19.91 -21.52 -32.25
CA PRO A 33 -19.74 -20.11 -32.56
C PRO A 33 -18.71 -19.49 -31.60
N PHE A 34 -17.95 -18.52 -32.11
CA PHE A 34 -17.06 -17.75 -31.27
C PHE A 34 -17.86 -17.06 -30.14
N PRO A 35 -17.32 -17.03 -28.92
CA PRO A 35 -17.98 -16.35 -27.82
C PRO A 35 -18.08 -14.86 -28.12
N THR A 36 -19.19 -14.26 -27.71
CA THR A 36 -19.33 -12.80 -27.73
C THR A 36 -18.38 -12.20 -26.69
N LEU A 37 -17.42 -11.40 -27.15
CA LEU A 37 -16.48 -10.71 -26.27
C LEU A 37 -17.20 -9.57 -25.55
N VAL A 38 -17.03 -9.51 -24.22
CA VAL A 38 -17.52 -8.38 -23.41
C VAL A 38 -16.44 -7.29 -23.43
N PRO A 39 -16.79 -6.03 -23.78
CA PRO A 39 -15.81 -4.94 -23.79
C PRO A 39 -15.27 -4.68 -22.38
N LEU A 40 -13.94 -4.49 -22.28
CA LEU A 40 -13.25 -4.25 -21.02
C LEU A 40 -13.30 -2.78 -20.57
N ASP A 41 -13.55 -1.85 -21.48
CA ASP A 41 -13.51 -0.40 -21.20
C ASP A 41 -14.38 0.02 -20.01
N PRO A 42 -15.62 -0.49 -19.84
CA PRO A 42 -16.45 -0.15 -18.67
C PRO A 42 -15.84 -0.62 -17.35
N ILE A 43 -15.19 -1.79 -17.35
CA ILE A 43 -14.54 -2.37 -16.17
C ILE A 43 -13.31 -1.53 -15.81
N LEU A 44 -12.51 -1.17 -16.81
CA LEU A 44 -11.34 -0.32 -16.62
C LEU A 44 -11.73 1.08 -16.13
N ALA A 45 -12.81 1.65 -16.67
CA ALA A 45 -13.34 2.94 -16.23
C ALA A 45 -13.78 2.94 -14.76
N GLU A 46 -14.38 1.85 -14.27
CA GLU A 46 -14.75 1.72 -12.85
C GLU A 46 -13.50 1.64 -11.96
N THR A 47 -12.47 0.91 -12.37
CA THR A 47 -11.21 0.83 -11.61
C THR A 47 -10.43 2.14 -11.58
N ALA A 48 -10.65 3.03 -12.55
CA ALA A 48 -10.04 4.36 -12.58
C ALA A 48 -10.69 5.35 -11.59
N ARG A 49 -11.85 5.02 -11.00
CA ARG A 49 -12.47 5.87 -10.00
C ARG A 49 -11.63 5.91 -8.73
N PRO A 50 -11.36 7.11 -8.16
CA PRO A 50 -10.60 7.21 -6.93
C PRO A 50 -11.35 6.50 -5.80
N SER A 51 -10.69 5.52 -5.20
CA SER A 51 -11.23 4.81 -4.05
C SER A 51 -11.31 5.73 -2.83
N ARG A 52 -12.16 5.37 -1.86
CA ARG A 52 -12.20 6.06 -0.55
C ARG A 52 -10.83 6.12 0.12
N ALA A 53 -10.03 5.07 -0.04
CA ALA A 53 -8.67 5.03 0.50
C ALA A 53 -7.74 6.05 -0.20
N ALA A 54 -7.82 6.16 -1.53
CA ALA A 54 -7.04 7.14 -2.29
C ALA A 54 -7.39 8.59 -1.91
N LEU A 55 -8.68 8.87 -1.69
CA LEU A 55 -9.13 10.18 -1.21
C LEU A 55 -8.61 10.49 0.21
N ALA A 56 -8.68 9.51 1.12
CA ALA A 56 -8.17 9.66 2.48
C ALA A 56 -6.64 9.87 2.50
N GLU A 57 -5.89 9.16 1.66
CA GLU A 57 -4.44 9.33 1.53
C GLU A 57 -4.10 10.76 1.05
N ALA A 58 -4.79 11.25 0.03
CA ALA A 58 -4.59 12.61 -0.49
C ALA A 58 -4.85 13.67 0.60
N GLU A 59 -5.92 13.50 1.37
CA GLU A 59 -6.24 14.39 2.49
C GLU A 59 -5.16 14.35 3.58
N LEU A 60 -4.74 13.16 4.01
CA LEU A 60 -3.71 12.99 5.03
C LEU A 60 -2.37 13.57 4.59
N ARG A 61 -1.98 13.37 3.33
CA ARG A 61 -0.76 13.95 2.75
C ARG A 61 -0.83 15.48 2.74
N GLY A 62 -2.00 16.05 2.41
CA GLY A 62 -2.26 17.49 2.52
C GLY A 62 -2.12 18.00 3.97
N ARG A 63 -2.69 17.29 4.93
CA ARG A 63 -2.57 17.64 6.37
C ARG A 63 -1.12 17.55 6.85
N ALA A 64 -0.39 16.49 6.48
CA ALA A 64 1.01 16.31 6.83
C ALA A 64 1.89 17.44 6.29
N THR A 65 1.75 17.80 5.01
CA THR A 65 2.52 18.90 4.42
C THR A 65 2.22 20.27 5.03
N ARG A 66 1.01 20.47 5.55
CA ARG A 66 0.64 21.68 6.30
C ARG A 66 1.29 21.67 7.68
N LEU A 67 1.28 20.54 8.38
CA LEU A 67 1.92 20.39 9.69
C LEU A 67 3.44 20.54 9.59
N THR A 68 4.09 19.98 8.57
CA THR A 68 5.54 20.13 8.38
C THR A 68 5.95 21.56 8.03
N ARG A 69 5.08 22.32 7.33
CA ARG A 69 5.31 23.75 7.08
C ARG A 69 5.05 24.62 8.30
N GLN A 70 4.13 24.23 9.18
CA GLN A 70 3.95 24.90 10.46
C GLN A 70 5.11 24.53 11.39
N SER A 71 6.11 25.39 11.45
CA SER A 71 7.08 25.36 12.54
C SER A 71 6.33 25.56 13.86
N ILE A 72 6.12 24.47 14.59
CA ILE A 72 5.65 24.56 15.98
C ILE A 72 6.83 25.12 16.75
N GLY A 73 6.75 26.42 17.05
CA GLY A 73 7.75 27.08 17.88
C GLY A 73 8.00 26.28 19.15
N ARG A 74 9.27 26.18 19.56
CA ARG A 74 9.64 25.48 20.80
C ARG A 74 8.73 26.02 21.91
N PRO A 75 8.02 25.16 22.66
CA PRO A 75 7.20 25.63 23.77
C PRO A 75 8.07 26.53 24.65
N ILE A 76 7.65 27.77 24.87
CA ILE A 76 8.33 28.68 25.80
C ILE A 76 7.92 28.23 27.20
N THR A 77 8.42 27.06 27.58
CA THR A 77 8.52 26.68 28.97
C THR A 77 9.79 27.33 29.46
N GLY A 78 9.69 28.33 30.34
CA GLY A 78 10.84 28.85 31.07
C GLY A 78 11.51 27.76 31.91
N ASP A 79 12.19 28.10 33.00
CA ASP A 79 12.82 27.07 33.84
C ASP A 79 11.76 26.11 34.44
N LEU A 80 11.69 24.90 33.89
CA LEU A 80 10.78 23.84 34.32
C LEU A 80 11.12 23.34 35.72
N ALA A 81 12.40 23.36 36.11
CA ALA A 81 12.82 22.96 37.44
C ALA A 81 12.34 23.98 38.48
N GLU A 82 12.48 25.27 38.17
CA GLU A 82 11.96 26.35 39.02
C GLU A 82 10.43 26.30 39.12
N ARG A 83 9.74 26.10 37.99
CA ARG A 83 8.28 25.90 37.99
C ARG A 83 7.86 24.70 38.83
N GLY A 84 8.60 23.59 38.74
CA GLY A 84 8.38 22.39 39.55
C GLY A 84 8.55 22.65 41.05
N ARG A 85 9.56 23.43 41.44
CA ARG A 85 9.75 23.88 42.84
C ARG A 85 8.54 24.68 43.32
N ARG A 86 8.14 25.73 42.59
CA ARG A 86 6.99 26.58 42.93
C ARG A 86 5.68 25.79 43.10
N LEU A 87 5.46 24.77 42.26
CA LEU A 87 4.27 23.92 42.35
C LEU A 87 4.27 23.05 43.61
N ARG A 88 5.42 22.46 43.97
CA ARG A 88 5.55 21.69 45.21
C ARG A 88 5.38 22.57 46.45
N ASP A 89 5.98 23.75 46.47
CA ASP A 89 5.85 24.70 47.58
C ASP A 89 4.39 25.16 47.75
N ARG A 90 3.71 25.43 46.62
CA ARG A 90 2.28 25.75 46.62
C ARG A 90 1.44 24.58 47.15
N ALA A 91 1.73 23.35 46.72
CA ALA A 91 1.03 22.16 47.20
C ALA A 91 1.23 21.96 48.71
N ALA A 92 2.44 22.18 49.22
CA ALA A 92 2.74 22.12 50.64
C ALA A 92 1.94 23.17 51.44
N ARG A 93 1.88 24.42 50.96
CA ARG A 93 1.07 25.48 51.58
C ARG A 93 -0.42 25.13 51.60
N LEU A 94 -0.96 24.61 50.50
CA LEU A 94 -2.37 24.23 50.43
C LEU A 94 -2.71 23.10 51.40
N ARG A 95 -1.83 22.10 51.54
CA ARG A 95 -1.99 21.03 52.55
C ARG A 95 -1.94 21.56 53.97
N ALA A 96 -1.11 22.56 54.24
CA ALA A 96 -1.00 23.19 55.56
C ALA A 96 -2.23 24.05 55.93
N ILE A 97 -2.98 24.54 54.95
CA ILE A 97 -4.20 25.34 55.14
C ILE A 97 -5.45 24.44 55.24
N GLN A 98 -5.42 23.23 54.72
CA GLN A 98 -6.51 22.24 54.84
C GLN A 98 -6.56 21.53 56.21
N ILE A 99 -6.43 22.30 57.30
CA ILE A 99 -6.78 21.87 58.66
C ILE A 99 -8.21 22.32 58.93
#